data_AF-A0A2S9FVD9-F1
#
_entry.id   AF-A0A2S9FVD9-F1
#
_cell.length_a   1.000
_cell.length_b   1.000
_cell.length_c   1.000
_cell.angle_alpha   90.00
_cell.angle_beta   90.00
_cell.angle_gamma   90.00
#
_symmetry.space_group_name_H-M   'P 1'
#
loop_
_entity.id
_entity.type
_entity.pdbx_description
1 polymer ?
#
loop_
_entity_poly.entity_id
_entity_poly.type
_entity_poly.pdbx_seq_one_letter_code
_entity_poly.pdbx_strand_id
1 'polypeptide(L)'
;AAGGQALAAGLFAGVLRAGIPIWTDTTLTRLVGDASRVTGAVVAHGDAEVTVTARRGVVLAAGGFDHNMDMRWKFQSESLGTDLSL
;
A
#
# COMPACT_ATOMS: atom_id res chain seq x y z
N ALA A 1 17.93 -13.47 10.79
CA ALA A 1 17.86 -12.30 9.89
C ALA A 1 17.15 -11.16 10.60
N ALA A 2 17.81 -10.01 10.83
CA ALA A 2 17.22 -8.88 11.57
C ALA A 2 17.39 -7.52 10.84
N GLY A 3 18.12 -7.47 9.72
CA GLY A 3 18.42 -6.21 9.03
C GLY A 3 17.17 -5.47 8.52
N GLY A 4 16.23 -6.19 7.89
CA GLY A 4 15.00 -5.58 7.38
C GLY A 4 14.12 -4.97 8.48
N GLN A 5 13.98 -5.68 9.61
CA GLN A 5 13.18 -5.20 10.74
C GLN A 5 13.84 -4.00 11.44
N ALA A 6 15.16 -4.00 11.61
CA ALA A 6 15.88 -2.87 12.18
C ALA A 6 15.78 -1.62 11.29
N LEU A 7 15.86 -1.79 9.97
CA LEU A 7 15.66 -0.70 9.00
C LEU A 7 14.24 -0.12 9.10
N ALA A 8 13.22 -0.98 9.07
CA ALA A 8 11.82 -0.55 9.18
C ALA A 8 11.55 0.21 10.49
N ALA A 9 12.05 -0.31 11.62
CA ALA A 9 11.91 0.34 12.92
C ALA A 9 12.60 1.73 12.96
N GLY A 10 13.79 1.86 12.38
CA GLY A 10 14.51 3.13 12.30
C GLY A 10 13.76 4.18 11.47
N LEU A 11 13.22 3.79 10.32
CA LEU A 11 12.39 4.66 9.48
C LEU A 11 11.10 5.07 10.18
N PHE A 12 10.40 4.11 10.80
CA PHE A 12 9.17 4.37 11.55
C PHE A 12 9.39 5.35 12.71
N ALA A 13 10.50 5.20 13.45
CA ALA A 13 10.88 6.16 14.48
C ALA A 13 11.11 7.58 13.91
N GLY A 14 11.62 7.70 12.68
CA GLY A 14 11.73 8.96 11.96
C GLY A 14 10.37 9.58 11.61
N VAL A 15 9.43 8.77 11.13
CA VAL A 15 8.04 9.20 10.82
C VAL A 15 7.36 9.77 12.06
N LEU A 16 7.48 9.07 13.21
CA LEU A 16 6.93 9.53 14.48
C LEU A 16 7.55 10.87 14.93
N ARG A 17 8.88 11.01 14.87
CA ARG A 17 9.56 12.27 15.23
C ARG A 17 9.17 13.44 14.32
N ALA A 18 8.84 13.17 13.06
CA ALA A 18 8.37 14.17 12.11
C ALA A 18 6.89 14.56 12.32
N GLY A 19 6.17 13.91 13.23
CA GLY A 19 4.74 14.18 13.47
C GLY A 19 3.83 13.82 12.31
N ILE A 20 4.24 12.87 11.46
CA ILE A 20 3.45 12.44 10.31
C ILE A 20 2.30 11.56 10.81
N PRO A 21 1.02 11.86 10.47
CA PRO A 21 -0.10 11.02 10.86
C PRO A 21 0.00 9.61 10.26
N ILE A 22 -0.33 8.59 11.06
CA ILE A 22 -0.28 7.19 10.67
C ILE A 22 -1.64 6.57 10.95
N TRP A 23 -2.27 6.02 9.92
CA TRP A 23 -3.52 5.27 10.05
C TRP A 23 -3.24 3.80 9.75
N THR A 24 -3.40 2.94 10.76
CA THR A 24 -3.40 1.48 10.57
C THR A 24 -4.80 1.02 10.16
N ASP A 25 -4.95 -0.25 9.79
CA ASP A 25 -6.26 -0.84 9.48
C ASP A 25 -7.03 -0.02 8.42
N THR A 26 -6.28 0.49 7.44
CA THR A 26 -6.75 1.44 6.43
C THR A 26 -6.43 0.90 5.05
N THR A 27 -7.45 0.40 4.34
CA THR A 27 -7.28 -0.19 3.01
C THR A 27 -7.56 0.85 1.93
N LEU A 28 -6.61 1.06 1.01
CA LEU A 28 -6.86 1.85 -0.19
C LEU A 28 -7.87 1.13 -1.09
N THR A 29 -8.99 1.78 -1.41
CA THR A 29 -10.04 1.20 -2.28
C THR A 29 -10.04 1.80 -3.68
N ARG A 30 -9.78 3.10 -3.81
CA ARG A 30 -9.78 3.79 -5.12
C ARG A 30 -8.98 5.09 -5.09
N LEU A 31 -8.40 5.46 -6.23
CA LEU A 31 -7.82 6.79 -6.42
C LEU A 31 -8.88 7.80 -6.85
N VAL A 32 -8.78 9.03 -6.34
CA VAL A 32 -9.63 10.15 -6.75
C VAL A 32 -8.86 11.01 -7.74
N GLY A 33 -9.47 11.34 -8.87
CA GLY A 33 -8.85 12.11 -9.93
C GLY A 33 -9.54 11.89 -11.26
N ASP A 34 -8.90 12.39 -12.31
CA ASP A 34 -9.29 12.18 -13.71
C ASP A 34 -8.10 11.67 -14.53
N ALA A 35 -8.25 11.63 -15.85
CA ALA A 35 -7.21 11.16 -16.76
C ALA A 35 -5.91 11.99 -16.73
N SER A 36 -5.97 13.23 -16.24
CA SER A 36 -4.83 14.15 -16.18
C SER A 36 -4.13 14.14 -14.82
N ARG A 37 -4.87 13.94 -13.72
CA ARG A 37 -4.31 14.09 -12.37
C ARG A 37 -5.06 13.31 -11.29
N VAL A 38 -4.27 12.67 -10.41
CA VAL A 38 -4.73 12.15 -9.12
C VAL A 38 -4.74 13.27 -8.06
N THR A 39 -5.87 13.44 -7.40
CA THR A 39 -6.14 14.49 -6.41
C THR A 39 -6.41 13.94 -5.01
N GLY A 40 -6.48 12.62 -4.85
CA GLY A 40 -6.70 11.99 -3.55
C GLY A 40 -6.87 10.48 -3.64
N ALA A 41 -7.33 9.90 -2.53
CA ALA A 41 -7.63 8.49 -2.41
C ALA A 41 -8.85 8.29 -1.52
N VAL A 42 -9.64 7.26 -1.84
CA VAL A 42 -10.67 6.71 -0.98
C VAL A 42 -10.06 5.54 -0.23
N VAL A 43 -10.24 5.54 1.08
CA VAL A 43 -9.78 4.47 1.97
C VAL A 43 -10.92 3.94 2.82
N ALA A 44 -10.95 2.64 3.06
CA ALA A 44 -11.77 2.05 4.10
C ALA A 44 -10.98 2.07 5.42
N HIS A 45 -11.53 2.69 6.45
CA HIS A 45 -10.93 2.80 7.78
C HIS A 45 -11.98 2.46 8.85
N GLY A 46 -11.83 1.30 9.49
CA GLY A 46 -12.91 0.69 10.26
C GLY A 46 -14.15 0.47 9.39
N ASP A 47 -15.31 0.88 9.88
CA ASP A 47 -16.59 0.77 9.16
C ASP A 47 -16.88 1.97 8.23
N ALA A 48 -15.93 2.91 8.09
CA ALA A 48 -16.13 4.14 7.34
C ALA A 48 -15.32 4.15 6.04
N GLU A 49 -15.94 4.70 4.99
CA GLU A 49 -15.23 5.13 3.79
C GLU A 49 -14.81 6.60 3.94
N VAL A 50 -13.50 6.85 3.83
CA VAL A 50 -12.92 8.18 4.02
C VAL A 50 -12.22 8.62 2.74
N THR A 51 -12.53 9.83 2.28
CA THR A 51 -11.79 10.45 1.17
C THR A 51 -10.67 11.34 1.70
N VAL A 52 -9.43 10.96 1.40
CA VAL A 52 -8.23 11.73 1.73
C VAL A 52 -7.85 12.59 0.52
N THR A 53 -7.89 13.91 0.69
CA THR A 53 -7.45 14.86 -0.35
C THR A 53 -5.93 15.00 -0.35
N ALA A 54 -5.32 14.79 -1.52
CA ALA A 54 -3.88 14.91 -1.73
C ALA A 54 -3.54 16.16 -2.54
N ARG A 55 -3.06 17.21 -1.87
CA ARG A 55 -2.75 18.50 -2.54
C ARG A 55 -1.66 18.39 -3.61
N ARG A 56 -0.70 17.48 -3.42
CA ARG A 56 0.47 17.33 -4.31
C ARG A 56 0.40 16.06 -5.15
N GLY A 57 0.07 14.94 -4.53
CA GLY A 57 -0.10 13.65 -5.20
C GLY A 57 -0.19 12.51 -4.20
N VAL A 58 -0.37 11.29 -4.72
CA VAL A 58 -0.44 10.05 -3.95
C VAL A 58 0.77 9.19 -4.30
N VAL A 59 1.43 8.63 -3.28
CA VAL A 59 2.53 7.67 -3.46
C VAL A 59 2.01 6.28 -3.12
N LEU A 60 2.01 5.37 -4.09
CA LEU A 60 1.65 3.96 -3.88
C LEU A 60 2.90 3.18 -3.50
N ALA A 61 2.99 2.78 -2.24
CA ALA A 61 4.05 1.94 -1.68
C ALA A 61 3.47 0.71 -0.99
N ALA A 62 2.44 0.11 -1.59
CA ALA A 62 1.62 -0.96 -1.01
C ALA A 62 2.15 -2.39 -1.27
N GLY A 63 3.39 -2.52 -1.75
CA GLY A 63 3.94 -3.80 -2.19
C GLY A 63 3.48 -4.21 -3.59
N GLY A 64 3.71 -5.48 -3.93
CA GLY A 64 3.36 -6.08 -5.22
C GLY A 64 2.09 -6.92 -5.16
N PHE A 65 1.98 -7.88 -6.09
CA PHE A 65 0.85 -8.79 -6.22
C PHE A 65 1.21 -10.22 -5.79
N ASP A 66 2.22 -10.39 -4.93
CA ASP A 66 2.76 -11.72 -4.55
C ASP A 66 1.71 -12.62 -3.87
N HIS A 67 0.66 -12.03 -3.30
CA HIS A 67 -0.48 -12.74 -2.70
C HIS A 67 -1.68 -12.92 -3.65
N ASN A 68 -1.62 -12.43 -4.90
CA ASN A 68 -2.70 -12.57 -5.88
C ASN A 68 -2.31 -13.62 -6.95
N MET A 69 -2.83 -14.84 -6.80
CA MET A 69 -2.48 -15.95 -7.68
C MET A 69 -2.90 -15.72 -9.14
N ASP A 70 -4.05 -15.11 -9.39
CA ASP A 70 -4.50 -14.81 -10.77
C ASP A 70 -3.50 -13.89 -11.48
N MET A 71 -3.01 -12.86 -10.78
CA MET A 71 -1.97 -11.97 -11.30
C MET A 71 -0.63 -12.66 -11.44
N ARG A 72 -0.25 -13.55 -10.50
CA ARG A 72 0.99 -14.32 -10.62
C ARG A 72 0.97 -15.29 -11.78
N TRP A 73 -0.12 -16.00 -12.01
CA TRP A 73 -0.26 -16.86 -13.18
C TRP A 73 -0.17 -16.05 -14.48
N LYS A 74 -0.89 -14.93 -14.54
CA LYS A 74 -0.91 -14.06 -15.72
C LYS A 74 0.43 -13.38 -16.01
N PHE A 75 1.15 -12.91 -14.99
CA PHE A 75 2.31 -12.03 -15.15
C PHE A 75 3.66 -12.63 -14.75
N GLN A 76 3.68 -13.79 -14.07
CA GLN A 76 4.91 -14.52 -13.71
C GLN A 76 4.98 -15.88 -14.42
N SER A 77 4.06 -16.81 -14.12
CA SER A 77 3.95 -18.11 -14.81
C SER A 77 2.68 -18.87 -14.38
N GLU A 78 1.95 -19.44 -15.34
CA GLU A 78 0.81 -20.34 -15.10
C GLU A 78 1.20 -21.64 -14.39
N SER A 79 2.48 -22.01 -14.39
CA SER A 79 2.97 -23.23 -13.72
C SER A 79 3.23 -23.06 -12.22
N LEU A 80 3.03 -21.86 -11.66
CA LEU A 80 3.22 -21.61 -10.23
C LEU A 80 2.17 -22.38 -9.42
N GLY A 81 2.62 -23.14 -8.43
CA GLY A 81 1.71 -23.78 -7.49
C GLY A 81 1.00 -22.74 -6.60
N THR A 82 -0.24 -23.06 -6.22
CA THR A 82 -1.07 -22.18 -5.38
C THR A 82 -0.42 -21.93 -4.02
N ASP A 83 -0.44 -20.68 -3.56
CA ASP A 83 0.05 -20.24 -2.24
C ASP A 83 1.54 -20.51 -1.94
N LEU A 84 2.32 -20.88 -2.96
CA LEU A 84 3.77 -20.92 -2.87
C LEU A 84 4.32 -19.49 -3.02
N SER A 85 4.54 -18.84 -1.89
CA SER A 85 5.43 -17.69 -1.79
C SER A 85 6.83 -18.17 -1.38
N LEU A 86 7.85 -17.62 -2.03
CA LEU A 86 9.26 -17.85 -1.67
C LEU A 86 9.58 -17.34 -0.26
#